data_AF-A0A838TPB2-F1
#
_entry.id   AF-A0A838TPB2-F1
#
_cell.length_a   1.000
_cell.length_b   1.000
_cell.length_c   1.000
_cell.angle_alpha   90.00
_cell.angle_beta   90.00
_cell.angle_gamma   90.00
#
_symmetry.space_group_name_H-M   'P 1'
#
loop_
_entity.id
_entity.type
_entity.pdbx_description
1 polymer ?
#
loop_
_entity_poly.entity_id
_entity_poly.type
_entity_poly.pdbx_seq_one_letter_code
_entity_poly.pdbx_strand_id
1 'polypeptide(L)'
;VNGAYEGGVGLNKVNIISMEIRPIYTPKKMFGRPYEVGKIRKFKDSICFIVSVPLDKYSSSRYLLRNQKDIIHDFGVSDFPKEIDSKIAIDKENNLFYLDDDHDLIKDPNFIIKYNSQNKQVFKKIININYHKAFLSPDGEFIFLDNYEGDACLLNVESMKKIQIKLPDSEIHSVIWSKDSKKIAIIQTHETMCKTDKLLLFRIK
;
A
#
# COMPACT_ATOMS: atom_id res chain seq x y z
N VAL A 1 -10.48 23.04 -25.49
CA VAL A 1 -9.14 22.47 -25.25
C VAL A 1 -9.02 22.29 -23.74
N ASN A 2 -9.25 21.08 -23.23
CA ASN A 2 -9.01 20.78 -21.81
C ASN A 2 -7.50 20.57 -21.68
N GLY A 3 -6.78 21.61 -21.26
CA GLY A 3 -5.35 21.52 -21.02
C GLY A 3 -5.05 20.57 -19.86
N ALA A 4 -3.88 19.92 -19.92
CA ALA A 4 -3.40 19.08 -18.84
C ALA A 4 -3.48 19.84 -17.51
N TYR A 5 -4.10 19.26 -16.49
CA TYR A 5 -4.08 19.84 -15.15
C TYR A 5 -2.63 19.92 -14.68
N GLU A 6 -2.11 21.14 -14.52
CA GLU A 6 -0.77 21.38 -14.00
C GLU A 6 -0.88 21.54 -12.48
N GLY A 7 -0.33 20.59 -11.75
CA GLY A 7 -0.33 20.54 -10.28
C GLY A 7 1.08 20.35 -9.74
N GLY A 8 1.31 20.70 -8.47
CA GLY A 8 2.60 20.49 -7.82
C GLY A 8 2.40 20.01 -6.39
N VAL A 9 3.32 19.17 -5.91
CA VAL A 9 3.37 18.71 -4.52
C VAL A 9 4.58 19.38 -3.90
N GLY A 10 4.33 20.23 -2.91
CA GLY A 10 5.36 20.75 -2.03
C GLY A 10 5.32 20.03 -0.70
N LEU A 11 6.47 19.82 -0.08
CA LEU A 11 6.55 19.27 1.27
C LEU A 11 7.20 20.28 2.18
N ASN A 12 6.55 20.55 3.31
CA ASN A 12 7.03 21.48 4.32
C ASN A 12 7.15 20.77 5.67
N LYS A 13 8.23 21.06 6.39
CA LYS A 13 8.35 20.73 7.81
C LYS A 13 7.69 21.85 8.59
N VAL A 14 6.70 21.51 9.42
CA VAL A 14 6.07 22.47 10.32
C VAL A 14 6.52 22.16 11.74
N ASN A 15 7.13 23.14 12.40
CA ASN A 15 7.30 23.10 13.85
C ASN A 15 5.97 23.51 14.48
N ILE A 16 5.28 22.58 15.14
CA ILE A 16 3.94 22.82 15.69
C ILE A 16 3.97 23.83 16.85
N ILE A 17 5.08 23.94 17.56
CA ILE A 17 5.20 24.85 18.72
C ILE A 17 5.48 26.28 18.24
N SER A 18 6.48 26.45 17.37
CA SER A 18 6.86 27.78 16.88
C SER A 18 6.05 28.25 15.67
N MET A 19 5.24 27.36 15.08
CA MET A 19 4.55 27.54 13.80
C MET A 19 5.50 27.85 12.63
N GLU A 20 6.80 27.62 12.81
CA GLU A 20 7.80 27.83 11.76
C GLU A 20 7.63 26.78 10.65
N ILE A 21 7.55 27.27 9.41
CA ILE A 21 7.41 26.45 8.21
C ILE A 21 8.73 26.47 7.45
N ARG A 22 9.32 25.29 7.23
CA ARG A 22 10.53 25.13 6.41
C ARG A 22 10.24 24.23 5.21
N PRO A 23 10.47 24.68 3.97
CA PRO A 23 10.32 23.82 2.80
C PRO A 23 11.34 22.68 2.86
N ILE A 24 10.86 21.44 2.73
CA ILE A 24 11.67 20.23 2.54
C ILE A 24 11.75 19.91 1.04
N TYR A 25 10.67 20.16 0.31
CA TYR A 25 10.59 19.96 -1.14
C TYR A 25 9.79 21.09 -1.76
N THR A 26 10.45 21.89 -2.58
CA THR A 26 9.79 22.96 -3.34
C THR A 26 8.92 22.32 -4.44
N PRO A 27 7.65 22.74 -4.58
CA PRO A 27 6.77 22.20 -5.62
C PRO A 27 7.43 22.32 -6.98
N LYS A 28 7.61 21.18 -7.66
CA LYS A 28 7.92 21.17 -9.09
C LYS A 28 6.63 21.03 -9.87
N LYS A 29 6.61 21.62 -11.06
CA LYS A 29 5.51 21.47 -12.01
C LYS A 29 5.34 19.99 -12.34
N MET A 30 4.13 19.48 -12.14
CA MET A 30 3.76 18.10 -12.47
C MET A 30 2.49 18.10 -13.32
N PHE A 31 2.40 17.09 -14.18
CA PHE A 31 1.16 16.76 -14.87
C PHE A 31 0.27 15.94 -13.92
N GLY A 32 -0.94 16.40 -13.63
CA GLY A 32 -1.92 15.70 -12.80
C GLY A 32 -2.78 16.64 -11.93
N ARG A 33 -3.91 16.13 -11.41
CA ARG A 33 -4.71 16.82 -10.39
C ARG A 33 -4.09 16.54 -9.02
N PRO A 34 -3.54 17.54 -8.32
CA PRO A 34 -2.81 17.33 -7.07
C PRO A 34 -3.71 17.08 -5.85
N TYR A 35 -5.03 16.96 -6.03
CA TYR A 35 -5.99 16.81 -4.93
C TYR A 35 -6.00 15.40 -4.31
N GLU A 36 -5.40 14.42 -4.98
CA GLU A 36 -5.33 13.02 -4.55
C GLU A 36 -3.86 12.59 -4.45
N VAL A 37 -3.19 13.10 -3.43
CA VAL A 37 -1.86 12.63 -3.03
C VAL A 37 -2.06 11.57 -1.95
N GLY A 38 -1.62 10.35 -2.22
CA GLY A 38 -1.61 9.27 -1.23
C GLY A 38 -0.61 9.54 -0.09
N LYS A 39 -0.45 8.60 0.84
CA LYS A 39 0.52 8.79 1.94
C LYS A 39 1.92 9.09 1.41
N ILE A 40 2.54 10.06 2.07
CA ILE A 40 3.93 10.44 1.86
C ILE A 40 4.81 9.51 2.72
N ARG A 41 5.78 8.85 2.07
CA ARG A 41 6.69 7.89 2.71
C ARG A 41 8.13 8.35 2.55
N LYS A 42 8.93 8.17 3.60
CA LYS A 42 10.38 8.34 3.47
C LYS A 42 10.96 7.09 2.81
N PHE A 43 11.79 7.27 1.80
CA PHE A 43 12.48 6.21 1.07
C PHE A 43 13.95 6.61 0.93
N LYS A 44 14.85 6.06 1.76
CA LYS A 44 16.23 6.59 1.97
C LYS A 44 16.23 8.10 2.27
N ASP A 45 17.02 8.86 1.52
CA ASP A 45 17.15 10.33 1.55
C ASP A 45 16.10 11.02 0.66
N SER A 46 15.18 10.24 0.09
CA SER A 46 14.11 10.71 -0.76
C SER A 46 12.76 10.57 -0.07
N ILE A 47 11.77 11.25 -0.62
CA ILE A 47 10.39 11.17 -0.19
C ILE A 47 9.59 10.68 -1.37
N CYS A 48 8.84 9.61 -1.16
CA CYS A 48 7.96 9.03 -2.14
C CYS A 48 6.51 9.37 -1.80
N PHE A 49 5.70 9.54 -2.82
CA PHE A 49 4.27 9.77 -2.70
C PHE A 49 3.57 9.21 -3.92
N ILE A 50 2.31 8.82 -3.73
CA ILE A 50 1.43 8.42 -4.83
C ILE A 50 0.69 9.65 -5.31
N VAL A 51 0.63 9.84 -6.62
CA VAL A 51 -0.15 10.90 -7.25
C VAL A 51 -1.13 10.33 -8.25
N SER A 52 -2.36 10.82 -8.20
CA SER A 52 -3.41 10.60 -9.19
C SER A 52 -3.24 11.54 -10.39
N VAL A 53 -3.18 10.97 -11.60
CA VAL A 53 -3.09 11.70 -12.86
C VAL A 53 -4.36 11.41 -13.66
N PRO A 54 -5.34 12.33 -13.73
CA PRO A 54 -6.58 12.10 -14.45
C PRO A 54 -6.32 11.93 -15.94
N LEU A 55 -7.12 11.10 -16.60
CA LEU A 55 -7.10 10.93 -18.05
C LEU A 55 -8.24 11.72 -18.70
N ASP A 56 -7.97 12.37 -19.83
CA ASP A 56 -8.87 13.34 -20.47
C ASP A 56 -10.25 12.80 -20.91
N LYS A 57 -10.48 11.47 -20.85
CA LYS A 57 -11.68 10.84 -21.45
C LYS A 57 -12.56 10.02 -20.53
N TYR A 58 -12.15 9.73 -19.29
CA TYR A 58 -12.93 8.88 -18.40
C TYR A 58 -12.74 9.34 -16.96
N SER A 59 -13.67 9.02 -16.07
CA SER A 59 -13.53 9.20 -14.62
C SER A 59 -12.42 8.34 -14.00
N SER A 60 -11.47 7.85 -14.81
CA SER A 60 -10.34 7.05 -14.41
C SER A 60 -9.09 7.92 -14.28
N SER A 61 -8.27 7.53 -13.31
CA SER A 61 -6.98 8.16 -13.05
C SER A 61 -5.88 7.13 -13.22
N ARG A 62 -4.71 7.61 -13.62
CA ARG A 62 -3.48 6.85 -13.58
C ARG A 62 -2.76 7.15 -12.28
N TYR A 63 -2.39 6.13 -11.53
CA TYR A 63 -1.65 6.32 -10.27
C TYR A 63 -0.16 6.11 -10.49
N LEU A 64 0.63 7.05 -9.99
CA LEU A 64 2.08 6.99 -10.09
C LEU A 64 2.67 7.03 -8.70
N LEU A 65 3.49 6.03 -8.35
CA LEU A 65 4.43 6.18 -7.25
C LEU A 65 5.62 7.00 -7.75
N ARG A 66 5.89 8.11 -7.09
CA ARG A 66 6.96 9.04 -7.50
C ARG A 66 7.86 9.38 -6.33
N ASN A 67 9.06 9.82 -6.66
CA ASN A 67 9.90 10.60 -5.76
C ASN A 67 10.16 12.00 -6.33
N GLN A 68 11.07 12.77 -5.72
CA GLN A 68 11.39 14.14 -6.16
C GLN A 68 12.05 14.22 -7.55
N LYS A 69 12.53 13.10 -8.09
CA LYS A 69 13.32 13.03 -9.32
C LYS A 69 12.58 12.32 -10.46
N ASP A 70 11.80 11.29 -10.17
CA ASP A 70 11.27 10.39 -11.18
C ASP A 70 9.97 9.67 -10.78
N ILE A 71 9.37 8.98 -11.74
CA ILE A 71 8.35 7.95 -11.52
C ILE A 71 9.07 6.65 -11.13
N ILE A 72 8.71 6.11 -9.96
CA ILE A 72 9.21 4.82 -9.48
C ILE A 72 8.38 3.69 -10.08
N HIS A 73 7.06 3.89 -10.11
CA HIS A 73 6.13 2.90 -10.62
C HIS A 73 4.88 3.57 -11.21
N ASP A 74 4.39 3.04 -12.33
CA ASP A 74 3.12 3.40 -12.95
C ASP A 74 2.16 2.24 -12.69
N PHE A 75 1.19 2.47 -11.80
CA PHE A 75 0.18 1.48 -11.43
C PHE A 75 -0.84 1.25 -12.55
N GLY A 76 -0.72 1.96 -13.67
CA GLY A 76 -1.68 1.89 -14.76
C GLY A 76 -2.93 2.72 -14.48
N VAL A 77 -3.97 2.42 -15.24
CA VAL A 77 -5.26 3.12 -15.19
C VAL A 77 -6.22 2.24 -14.41
N SER A 78 -6.64 2.70 -13.24
CA SER A 78 -7.61 2.00 -12.40
C SER A 78 -8.43 3.02 -11.61
N ASP A 79 -9.43 2.55 -10.86
CA ASP A 79 -9.94 3.33 -9.73
C ASP A 79 -8.85 3.46 -8.64
N PHE A 80 -8.92 4.48 -7.77
CA PHE A 80 -7.92 4.64 -6.71
C PHE A 80 -7.87 3.35 -5.91
N PRO A 81 -6.74 2.62 -5.88
CA PRO A 81 -6.71 1.33 -5.19
C PRO A 81 -7.10 1.56 -3.74
N LYS A 82 -8.26 0.99 -3.38
CA LYS A 82 -8.77 1.07 -2.01
C LYS A 82 -7.68 0.46 -1.14
N GLU A 83 -7.26 1.22 -0.13
CA GLU A 83 -6.22 0.77 0.81
C GLU A 83 -4.81 0.61 0.21
N ILE A 84 -4.40 1.41 -0.80
CA ILE A 84 -3.02 1.38 -1.33
C ILE A 84 -1.92 1.36 -0.27
N ASP A 85 -2.21 1.89 0.91
CA ASP A 85 -1.28 1.87 2.03
C ASP A 85 -0.95 0.48 2.57
N SER A 86 -1.91 -0.44 2.56
CA SER A 86 -1.71 -1.84 2.93
C SER A 86 -1.04 -2.64 1.82
N LYS A 87 -0.86 -2.06 0.62
CA LYS A 87 -0.27 -2.73 -0.55
C LYS A 87 1.21 -2.40 -0.75
N ILE A 88 1.75 -1.40 -0.05
CA ILE A 88 3.12 -0.94 -0.22
C ILE A 88 3.94 -1.17 1.05
N ALA A 89 5.18 -1.65 0.88
CA ALA A 89 6.15 -1.80 1.96
C ALA A 89 7.56 -1.37 1.54
N ILE A 90 8.40 -1.09 2.53
CA ILE A 90 9.80 -0.71 2.31
C ILE A 90 10.66 -1.52 3.29
N ASP A 91 11.53 -2.38 2.76
CA ASP A 91 12.43 -3.18 3.60
C ASP A 91 13.60 -2.36 4.17
N LYS A 92 14.42 -2.99 5.01
CA LYS A 92 15.59 -2.37 5.66
C LYS A 92 16.66 -1.89 4.67
N GLU A 93 16.71 -2.49 3.47
CA GLU A 93 17.61 -2.10 2.39
C GLU A 93 17.03 -0.95 1.53
N ASN A 94 15.82 -0.51 1.86
CA ASN A 94 14.98 0.41 1.09
C ASN A 94 14.68 -0.10 -0.32
N ASN A 95 14.33 -1.37 -0.41
CA ASN A 95 13.62 -1.86 -1.58
C ASN A 95 12.12 -1.66 -1.36
N LEU A 96 11.42 -1.23 -2.40
CA LEU A 96 9.98 -1.05 -2.41
C LEU A 96 9.32 -2.38 -2.75
N PHE A 97 8.35 -2.79 -1.96
CA PHE A 97 7.42 -3.85 -2.31
C PHE A 97 6.06 -3.26 -2.68
N TYR A 98 5.42 -3.86 -3.69
CA TYR A 98 4.06 -3.57 -4.09
C TYR A 98 3.29 -4.88 -4.30
N LEU A 99 2.17 -4.98 -3.60
CA LEU A 99 1.16 -6.00 -3.80
C LEU A 99 0.21 -5.54 -4.90
N ASP A 100 0.36 -6.15 -6.07
CA ASP A 100 -0.42 -5.92 -7.28
C ASP A 100 -1.57 -6.93 -7.31
N ASP A 101 -2.71 -6.55 -6.75
CA ASP A 101 -3.88 -7.42 -6.58
C ASP A 101 -5.22 -6.73 -6.85
N ASP A 102 -5.17 -5.56 -7.48
CA ASP A 102 -6.33 -4.79 -7.88
C ASP A 102 -6.46 -4.88 -9.40
N HIS A 103 -7.17 -5.91 -9.86
CA HIS A 103 -7.31 -6.24 -11.28
C HIS A 103 -8.78 -6.18 -11.70
N ASP A 104 -9.03 -5.64 -12.90
CA ASP A 104 -10.37 -5.57 -13.48
C ASP A 104 -10.96 -6.97 -13.76
N LEU A 105 -10.10 -7.95 -14.04
CA LEU A 105 -10.50 -9.32 -14.37
C LEU A 105 -10.14 -10.27 -13.23
N ILE A 106 -11.12 -11.03 -12.74
CA ILE A 106 -10.97 -12.05 -11.69
C ILE A 106 -9.89 -13.11 -12.02
N LYS A 107 -9.55 -13.29 -13.31
CA LYS A 107 -8.55 -14.27 -13.76
C LYS A 107 -7.12 -13.75 -13.73
N ASP A 108 -6.94 -12.45 -13.56
CA ASP A 108 -5.60 -11.88 -13.54
C ASP A 108 -4.88 -12.31 -12.26
N PRO A 109 -3.65 -12.81 -12.36
CA PRO A 109 -2.92 -13.31 -11.21
C PRO A 109 -2.44 -12.15 -10.33
N ASN A 110 -2.67 -12.26 -9.03
CA ASN A 110 -2.10 -11.34 -8.06
C ASN A 110 -0.58 -11.52 -7.97
N PHE A 111 0.17 -10.43 -7.87
CA PHE A 111 1.62 -10.44 -7.75
C PHE A 111 2.12 -9.68 -6.52
N ILE A 112 3.25 -10.11 -5.99
CA ILE A 112 4.11 -9.29 -5.15
C ILE A 112 5.36 -8.92 -5.96
N ILE A 113 5.62 -7.62 -6.08
CA ILE A 113 6.69 -7.05 -6.88
C ILE A 113 7.65 -6.30 -5.96
N LYS A 114 8.96 -6.44 -6.19
CA LYS A 114 10.01 -5.74 -5.46
C LYS A 114 10.86 -4.91 -6.43
N TYR A 115 11.02 -3.64 -6.12
CA TYR A 115 11.92 -2.71 -6.80
C TYR A 115 13.07 -2.38 -5.88
N ASN A 116 14.29 -2.43 -6.41
CA ASN A 116 15.46 -1.98 -5.66
C ASN A 116 15.53 -0.45 -5.60
N SER A 117 16.51 0.07 -4.87
CA SER A 117 16.71 1.51 -4.71
C SER A 117 17.07 2.28 -6.00
N GLN A 118 17.34 1.59 -7.09
CA GLN A 118 17.56 2.14 -8.42
C GLN A 118 16.29 2.04 -9.29
N ASN A 119 15.13 1.79 -8.68
CA ASN A 119 13.84 1.57 -9.34
C ASN A 119 13.81 0.40 -10.32
N LYS A 120 14.79 -0.52 -10.25
CA LYS A 120 14.80 -1.72 -11.07
C LYS A 120 13.97 -2.80 -10.39
N GLN A 121 13.04 -3.41 -11.13
CA GLN A 121 12.35 -4.61 -10.68
C GLN A 121 13.38 -5.72 -10.48
N VAL A 122 13.49 -6.22 -9.25
CA VAL A 122 14.42 -7.31 -8.88
C VAL A 122 13.69 -8.59 -8.48
N PHE A 123 12.38 -8.50 -8.24
CA PHE A 123 11.57 -9.65 -7.88
C PHE A 123 10.11 -9.41 -8.30
N LYS A 124 9.46 -10.47 -8.78
CA LYS A 124 8.03 -10.54 -9.10
C LYS A 124 7.58 -11.98 -8.89
N LYS A 125 6.68 -12.22 -7.94
CA LYS A 125 6.13 -13.56 -7.66
C LYS A 125 4.62 -13.53 -7.71
N ILE A 126 4.04 -14.60 -8.27
CA ILE A 126 2.59 -14.83 -8.28
C ILE A 126 2.15 -15.27 -6.89
N ILE A 127 1.04 -14.72 -6.40
CA ILE A 127 0.36 -15.16 -5.19
C ILE A 127 -0.75 -16.12 -5.62
N ASN A 128 -0.48 -17.42 -5.57
CA ASN A 128 -1.44 -18.45 -5.97
C ASN A 128 -2.40 -18.81 -4.82
N ILE A 129 -3.11 -17.81 -4.31
CA ILE A 129 -4.07 -17.91 -3.21
C ILE A 129 -5.23 -17.00 -3.57
N ASN A 130 -6.45 -17.52 -3.53
CA ASN A 130 -7.63 -16.69 -3.67
C ASN A 130 -7.96 -16.04 -2.33
N TYR A 131 -8.14 -14.73 -2.30
CA TYR A 131 -8.42 -13.97 -1.07
C TYR A 131 -9.31 -12.76 -1.34
N HIS A 132 -10.01 -12.32 -0.30
CA HIS A 132 -10.85 -11.12 -0.32
C HIS A 132 -10.06 -9.85 -0.05
N LYS A 133 -9.19 -9.91 0.96
CA LYS A 133 -8.37 -8.77 1.40
C LYS A 133 -6.95 -9.22 1.67
N ALA A 134 -6.01 -8.30 1.47
CA ALA A 134 -4.61 -8.55 1.70
C ALA A 134 -3.88 -7.31 2.22
N PHE A 135 -3.02 -7.53 3.21
CA PHE A 135 -2.30 -6.48 3.92
C PHE A 135 -0.82 -6.86 4.04
N LEU A 136 0.02 -6.15 3.30
CA LEU A 136 1.47 -6.28 3.30
C LEU A 136 2.05 -5.68 4.58
N SER A 137 2.95 -6.42 5.22
CA SER A 137 3.73 -5.95 6.36
C SER A 137 4.66 -4.80 5.98
N PRO A 138 4.96 -3.83 6.88
CA PRO A 138 5.75 -2.65 6.55
C PRO A 138 7.15 -2.89 5.96
N ASP A 139 7.78 -4.01 6.30
CA ASP A 139 9.08 -4.45 5.77
C ASP A 139 8.98 -5.38 4.56
N GLY A 140 7.76 -5.76 4.16
CA GLY A 140 7.51 -6.59 2.98
C GLY A 140 7.83 -8.07 3.18
N GLU A 141 8.14 -8.52 4.40
CA GLU A 141 8.49 -9.92 4.67
C GLU A 141 7.26 -10.85 4.65
N PHE A 142 6.10 -10.33 5.05
CA PHE A 142 4.83 -11.05 5.14
C PHE A 142 3.67 -10.32 4.48
N ILE A 143 2.69 -11.10 4.01
CA ILE A 143 1.37 -10.62 3.60
C ILE A 143 0.34 -11.34 4.46
N PHE A 144 -0.55 -10.60 5.12
CA PHE A 144 -1.77 -11.17 5.68
C PHE A 144 -2.81 -11.29 4.57
N LEU A 145 -3.43 -12.45 4.46
CA LEU A 145 -4.45 -12.77 3.47
C LEU A 145 -5.71 -13.27 4.17
N ASP A 146 -6.84 -12.65 3.90
CA ASP A 146 -8.17 -13.11 4.29
C ASP A 146 -8.73 -14.00 3.18
N ASN A 147 -8.64 -15.33 3.32
CA ASN A 147 -8.89 -16.26 2.23
C ASN A 147 -10.38 -16.64 2.09
N TYR A 148 -10.78 -17.10 0.90
CA TYR A 148 -12.15 -17.59 0.66
C TYR A 148 -12.45 -18.94 1.33
N GLU A 149 -11.43 -19.68 1.73
CA GLU A 149 -11.55 -21.04 2.28
C GLU A 149 -11.79 -21.05 3.80
N GLY A 150 -12.08 -19.87 4.40
CA GLY A 150 -12.48 -19.72 5.80
C GLY A 150 -11.34 -19.59 6.80
N ASP A 151 -10.10 -19.42 6.33
CA ASP A 151 -8.90 -19.34 7.16
C ASP A 151 -7.99 -18.18 6.74
N ALA A 152 -7.87 -17.16 7.58
CA ALA A 152 -6.82 -16.17 7.35
C ALA A 152 -5.42 -16.82 7.39
N CYS A 153 -4.48 -16.31 6.59
CA CYS A 153 -3.11 -16.79 6.63
C CYS A 153 -2.07 -15.67 6.50
N LEU A 154 -0.88 -15.90 7.05
CA LEU A 154 0.30 -15.13 6.71
C LEU A 154 1.07 -15.86 5.61
N LEU A 155 1.38 -15.15 4.54
CA LEU A 155 2.25 -15.60 3.47
C LEU A 155 3.62 -14.97 3.67
N ASN A 156 4.66 -15.77 3.84
CA ASN A 156 6.04 -15.29 3.80
C ASN A 156 6.43 -15.02 2.34
N VAL A 157 6.82 -13.78 2.02
CA VAL A 157 7.04 -13.32 0.64
C VAL A 157 8.24 -14.00 -0.03
N GLU A 158 9.29 -14.26 0.75
CA GLU A 158 10.51 -14.89 0.21
C GLU A 158 10.29 -16.37 -0.10
N SER A 159 9.74 -17.12 0.86
CA SER A 159 9.56 -18.57 0.72
C SER A 159 8.23 -18.98 0.07
N MET A 160 7.28 -18.05 -0.05
CA MET A 160 5.88 -18.31 -0.42
C MET A 160 5.18 -19.35 0.47
N LYS A 161 5.70 -19.58 1.69
CA LYS A 161 5.09 -20.49 2.66
C LYS A 161 3.94 -19.79 3.39
N LYS A 162 2.82 -20.51 3.51
CA LYS A 162 1.63 -20.08 4.25
C LYS A 162 1.74 -20.52 5.71
N ILE A 163 1.31 -19.65 6.61
CA ILE A 163 1.13 -19.91 8.03
C ILE A 163 -0.34 -19.61 8.34
N GLN A 164 -1.10 -20.65 8.66
CA GLN A 164 -2.52 -20.50 8.95
C GLN A 164 -2.72 -19.74 10.28
N ILE A 165 -3.61 -18.75 10.27
CA ILE A 165 -4.07 -18.05 11.45
C ILE A 165 -5.49 -18.53 11.71
N LYS A 166 -5.69 -19.23 12.84
CA LYS A 166 -7.04 -19.58 13.28
C LYS A 166 -7.74 -18.34 13.78
N LEU A 167 -8.74 -17.90 13.03
CA LEU A 167 -9.65 -16.83 13.43
C LEU A 167 -11.06 -17.40 13.62
N PRO A 168 -11.86 -16.78 14.49
CA PRO A 168 -13.29 -16.99 14.50
C PRO A 168 -13.89 -16.62 13.13
N ASP A 169 -14.87 -17.40 12.67
CA ASP A 169 -15.59 -17.19 11.40
C ASP A 169 -16.46 -15.94 11.50
N SER A 170 -15.87 -14.78 11.19
CA SER A 170 -16.48 -13.47 11.32
C SER A 170 -15.78 -12.48 10.38
N GLU A 171 -16.52 -11.48 9.91
CA GLU A 171 -16.01 -10.49 8.96
C GLU A 171 -14.82 -9.69 9.54
N ILE A 172 -13.71 -9.67 8.79
CA ILE A 172 -12.53 -8.87 9.10
C ILE A 172 -12.70 -7.45 8.54
N HIS A 173 -12.75 -6.47 9.44
CA HIS A 173 -12.89 -5.06 9.09
C HIS A 173 -11.55 -4.42 8.78
N SER A 174 -10.52 -4.74 9.57
CA SER A 174 -9.21 -4.11 9.43
C SER A 174 -8.09 -4.98 9.97
N VAL A 175 -6.92 -4.81 9.37
CA VAL A 175 -5.67 -5.44 9.77
C VAL A 175 -4.59 -4.37 9.88
N ILE A 176 -3.98 -4.28 11.04
CA ILE A 176 -2.98 -3.25 11.34
C ILE A 176 -1.68 -3.94 11.74
N TRP A 177 -0.63 -3.65 10.98
CA TRP A 177 0.72 -4.08 11.28
C TRP A 177 1.41 -3.11 12.24
N SER A 178 2.18 -3.64 13.19
CA SER A 178 3.14 -2.81 13.91
C SER A 178 4.23 -2.32 12.96
N LYS A 179 4.79 -1.14 13.24
CA LYS A 179 5.84 -0.53 12.42
C LYS A 179 7.09 -1.41 12.24
N ASP A 180 7.36 -2.28 13.22
CA ASP A 180 8.48 -3.23 13.19
C ASP A 180 8.13 -4.59 12.56
N SER A 181 6.94 -4.72 11.95
CA SER A 181 6.40 -5.94 11.33
C SER A 181 6.27 -7.17 12.24
N LYS A 182 6.48 -7.03 13.56
CA LYS A 182 6.50 -8.17 14.49
C LYS A 182 5.16 -8.47 15.14
N LYS A 183 4.17 -7.59 14.98
CA LYS A 183 2.84 -7.74 15.56
C LYS A 183 1.79 -7.36 14.52
N ILE A 184 0.64 -7.99 14.67
CA ILE A 184 -0.53 -7.74 13.85
C ILE A 184 -1.75 -7.66 14.75
N ALA A 185 -2.57 -6.65 14.50
CA ALA A 185 -3.87 -6.45 15.13
C ALA A 185 -4.95 -6.69 14.08
N ILE A 186 -5.93 -7.53 14.40
CA ILE A 186 -7.06 -7.85 13.54
C ILE A 186 -8.31 -7.40 14.25
N ILE A 187 -9.12 -6.59 13.55
CA ILE A 187 -10.42 -6.11 14.04
C ILE A 187 -11.49 -6.81 13.20
N GLN A 188 -12.35 -7.56 13.87
CA GLN A 188 -13.45 -8.30 13.25
C GLN A 188 -14.72 -8.19 14.08
N THR A 189 -15.88 -8.49 13.49
CA THR A 189 -17.14 -8.55 14.23
C THR A 189 -17.04 -9.54 15.40
N HIS A 190 -17.53 -9.17 16.58
CA HIS A 190 -17.60 -10.09 17.72
C HIS A 190 -18.68 -11.16 17.48
N GLU A 191 -18.36 -12.42 17.77
CA GLU A 191 -19.17 -13.57 17.31
C GLU A 191 -20.54 -13.64 18.01
N THR A 192 -20.59 -13.21 19.26
CA THR A 192 -21.79 -13.29 20.12
C THR A 192 -22.32 -11.95 20.62
N MET A 193 -21.53 -10.88 20.56
CA MET A 193 -21.90 -9.57 21.11
C MET A 193 -22.35 -8.66 19.97
N CYS A 194 -23.64 -8.35 19.94
CA CYS A 194 -24.23 -7.50 18.91
C CYS A 194 -23.56 -6.12 18.88
N LYS A 195 -23.27 -5.61 17.66
CA LYS A 195 -22.66 -4.28 17.42
C LYS A 195 -21.34 -4.04 18.15
N THR A 196 -20.60 -5.10 18.42
CA THR A 196 -19.30 -5.04 19.08
C THR A 196 -18.25 -5.65 18.15
N ASP A 197 -17.07 -5.06 18.13
CA ASP A 197 -15.90 -5.61 17.44
C ASP A 197 -14.96 -6.31 18.43
N LYS A 198 -14.20 -7.27 17.91
CA LYS A 198 -13.17 -8.01 18.62
C LYS A 198 -11.80 -7.64 18.07
N LEU A 199 -10.91 -7.21 18.96
CA LEU A 199 -9.50 -6.96 18.65
C LEU A 199 -8.67 -8.18 19.01
N LEU A 200 -8.05 -8.79 18.00
CA LEU A 200 -7.14 -9.92 18.15
C LEU A 200 -5.71 -9.45 17.92
N LEU A 201 -4.81 -9.73 18.86
CA LEU A 201 -3.40 -9.33 18.79
C LEU A 201 -2.51 -10.56 18.64
N PHE A 202 -1.69 -10.58 17.60
CA PHE A 202 -0.73 -11.65 17.35
C PHE A 202 0.70 -11.10 17.31
N ARG A 203 1.64 -11.97 17.63
CA ARG A 203 3.08 -11.72 17.50
C ARG A 203 3.67 -12.73 16.54
N ILE A 204 4.42 -12.24 15.58
CA ILE A 204 5.21 -13.06 14.67
C ILE A 204 6.54 -13.36 15.36
N LYS A 205 6.90 -14.64 15.41
CA LYS A 205 8.13 -15.15 16.00
C LYS A 205 9.05 -15.68 14.93
#